data_AF-A0A0F2Q2D3-F1
#
_entry.id   AF-A0A0F2Q2D3-F1
#
_cell.length_a   1.000
_cell.length_b   1.000
_cell.length_c   1.000
_cell.angle_alpha   90.00
_cell.angle_beta   90.00
_cell.angle_gamma   90.00
#
_symmetry.space_group_name_H-M   'P 1'
#
loop_
_entity.id
_entity.type
_entity.pdbx_description
1 polymer ?
#
loop_
_entity_poly.entity_id
_entity_poly.type
_entity_poly.pdbx_seq_one_letter_code
_entity_poly.pdbx_strand_id
1 'polypeptide(L)'
;MEDKLALLKNKKIEYLKHIFELTSKQRQALVIEDIESFQLLINEKQLYMNKINQLDKELYQLEEGYQEEISESCRGILSTIIEADSENRIMATKIFEAIKEKIGKVRQGKKVHNAYNPSLFNTAFFNKAR
;
A
#
# COMPACT_ATOMS: atom_id res chain seq x y z
N MET A 1 -5.64 -34.82 16.07
CA MET A 1 -6.47 -33.79 15.38
C MET A 1 -6.38 -32.45 16.09
N GLU A 2 -6.46 -32.41 17.43
CA GLU A 2 -6.27 -31.17 18.23
C GLU A 2 -4.95 -30.43 17.97
N ASP A 3 -3.82 -31.13 17.86
CA ASP A 3 -2.51 -30.50 17.62
C ASP A 3 -2.42 -29.72 16.30
N LYS A 4 -3.07 -30.23 15.24
CA LYS A 4 -3.05 -29.55 13.93
C LYS A 4 -3.91 -28.28 13.97
N LEU A 5 -5.05 -28.33 14.66
CA LEU A 5 -5.95 -27.20 14.80
C LEU A 5 -5.28 -26.06 15.59
N ALA A 6 -4.65 -26.39 16.73
CA ALA A 6 -3.91 -25.43 17.54
C ALA A 6 -2.75 -24.80 16.74
N LEU A 7 -2.02 -25.60 15.96
CA LEU A 7 -0.93 -25.11 15.12
C LEU A 7 -1.40 -24.09 14.07
N LEU A 8 -2.53 -24.36 13.39
CA LEU A 8 -3.07 -23.46 12.37
C LEU A 8 -3.57 -22.14 13.00
N LYS A 9 -4.24 -22.22 14.16
CA LYS A 9 -4.67 -21.04 14.92
C LYS A 9 -3.47 -20.17 15.35
N ASN A 10 -2.38 -20.78 15.82
CA ASN A 10 -1.16 -20.05 16.17
C ASN A 10 -0.50 -19.38 14.97
N LYS A 11 -0.39 -20.07 13.82
CA LYS A 11 0.13 -19.47 12.58
C LYS A 11 -0.68 -18.26 12.11
N LYS A 12 -2.01 -18.32 12.27
CA LYS A 12 -2.88 -17.18 11.95
C LYS A 12 -2.52 -15.96 12.79
N ILE A 13 -2.30 -16.14 14.09
CA ILE A 13 -1.86 -15.08 15.00
C ILE A 13 -0.50 -14.51 14.58
N GLU A 14 0.46 -15.36 14.22
CA GLU A 14 1.77 -14.91 13.74
C GLU A 14 1.67 -14.08 12.46
N TYR A 15 0.84 -14.49 11.50
CA TYR A 15 0.62 -13.70 10.28
C TYR A 15 -0.06 -12.37 10.57
N LEU A 16 -1.01 -12.31 11.50
CA LEU A 16 -1.61 -11.05 11.93
C LEU A 16 -0.58 -10.11 12.58
N LYS A 17 0.31 -10.65 13.43
CA LYS A 17 1.42 -9.87 14.02
C LYS A 17 2.36 -9.31 12.94
N HIS A 18 2.72 -10.11 11.95
CA HIS A 18 3.53 -9.63 10.83
C HIS A 18 2.82 -8.55 10.00
N ILE A 19 1.52 -8.69 9.76
CA ILE A 19 0.73 -7.65 9.08
C ILE A 19 0.79 -6.34 9.88
N PHE A 20 0.65 -6.42 11.20
CA PHE A 20 0.76 -5.24 12.07
C PHE A 20 2.14 -4.58 12.00
N GLU A 21 3.22 -5.36 12.01
CA GLU A 21 4.58 -4.84 11.83
C GLU A 21 4.76 -4.15 10.47
N LEU A 22 4.24 -4.75 9.39
CA LEU A 22 4.29 -4.17 8.05
C LEU A 22 3.48 -2.88 7.97
N THR A 23 2.28 -2.82 8.55
CA THR A 23 1.48 -1.60 8.65
C THR A 23 2.21 -0.50 9.44
N SER A 24 2.97 -0.87 10.48
CA SER A 24 3.80 0.08 11.23
C SER A 24 4.98 0.60 10.40
N LYS A 25 5.66 -0.27 9.64
CA LYS A 25 6.75 0.12 8.72
C LYS A 25 6.25 0.98 7.56
N GLN A 26 5.03 0.72 7.06
CA GLN A 26 4.39 1.54 6.03
C GLN A 26 4.26 2.99 6.49
N ARG A 27 3.91 3.22 7.77
CA ARG A 27 3.86 4.56 8.35
C ARG A 27 5.21 5.26 8.28
N GLN A 28 6.29 4.54 8.62
CA GLN A 28 7.64 5.10 8.58
C GLN A 28 8.06 5.47 7.16
N ALA A 29 7.79 4.60 6.19
CA ALA A 29 8.06 4.87 4.78
C ALA A 29 7.30 6.13 4.29
N LEU A 30 6.04 6.29 4.69
CA LEU A 30 5.26 7.49 4.37
C LEU A 30 5.85 8.76 5.01
N VAL A 31 6.31 8.69 6.26
CA VAL A 31 6.92 9.84 6.95
C VAL A 31 8.17 10.36 6.23
N ILE A 32 8.98 9.46 5.67
CA ILE A 32 10.19 9.82 4.91
C ILE A 32 9.94 9.99 3.41
N GLU A 33 8.67 9.95 2.97
CA GLU A 33 8.26 10.02 1.56
C GLU A 33 8.92 8.95 0.66
N ASP A 34 9.33 7.81 1.22
CA ASP A 34 9.87 6.66 0.47
C ASP A 34 8.73 5.82 -0.11
N ILE A 35 8.25 6.25 -1.28
CA ILE A 35 7.13 5.63 -1.99
C ILE A 35 7.47 4.23 -2.51
N GLU A 36 8.73 3.98 -2.85
CA GLU A 36 9.16 2.67 -3.36
C GLU A 36 9.09 1.62 -2.24
N SER A 37 9.67 1.93 -1.08
CA SER A 37 9.57 1.07 0.11
C SER A 37 8.12 0.89 0.55
N PHE A 38 7.31 1.95 0.52
CA PHE A 38 5.88 1.87 0.84
C PHE A 38 5.14 0.87 -0.08
N GLN A 39 5.39 0.91 -1.38
CA GLN A 39 4.79 -0.02 -2.34
C GLN A 39 5.24 -1.47 -2.10
N LEU A 40 6.53 -1.70 -1.81
CA LEU A 40 7.04 -3.03 -1.48
C LEU A 40 6.36 -3.60 -0.23
N LEU A 41 6.21 -2.79 0.81
CA LEU A 41 5.55 -3.19 2.04
C LEU A 41 4.05 -3.50 1.85
N ILE A 42 3.36 -2.78 0.95
CA ILE A 42 1.96 -3.12 0.57
C ILE A 42 1.90 -4.50 -0.06
N ASN A 43 2.79 -4.78 -1.02
CA ASN A 43 2.82 -6.06 -1.72
C ASN A 43 3.12 -7.20 -0.75
N GLU A 44 4.09 -7.02 0.15
CA GLU A 44 4.43 -8.02 1.17
C GLU A 44 3.25 -8.30 2.11
N LYS A 45 2.58 -7.24 2.58
CA LYS A 45 1.39 -7.37 3.43
C LYS A 45 0.27 -8.16 2.73
N GLN A 46 0.06 -7.94 1.44
CA GLN A 46 -0.91 -8.69 0.65
C GLN A 46 -0.58 -10.20 0.62
N LEU A 47 0.70 -10.58 0.60
CA LEU A 47 1.10 -11.99 0.67
C LEU A 47 0.66 -12.63 2.00
N TYR A 48 0.82 -11.95 3.13
CA TYR A 48 0.37 -12.46 4.42
C TYR A 48 -1.16 -12.52 4.53
N MET A 49 -1.90 -11.56 3.97
CA MET A 49 -3.36 -11.63 3.86
C MET A 49 -3.81 -12.86 3.06
N ASN A 50 -3.14 -13.15 1.94
CA ASN A 50 -3.41 -14.34 1.14
C ASN A 50 -3.14 -15.63 1.92
N LYS A 51 -2.06 -15.67 2.72
CA LYS A 51 -1.75 -16.81 3.60
C LYS A 51 -2.83 -17.01 4.67
N ILE A 52 -3.36 -15.94 5.27
CA ILE A 52 -4.48 -16.04 6.22
C ILE A 52 -5.73 -16.58 5.53
N ASN A 53 -6.08 -16.07 4.35
CA ASN A 53 -7.23 -16.57 3.58
C ASN A 53 -7.11 -18.07 3.26
N GLN A 54 -5.89 -18.56 3.02
CA GLN A 54 -5.64 -19.98 2.83
C GLN A 54 -5.80 -20.76 4.14
N LEU A 55 -5.22 -20.28 5.25
CA LEU A 55 -5.37 -20.91 6.57
C LEU A 55 -6.84 -21.02 6.98
N ASP A 56 -7.65 -20.01 6.69
CA ASP A 56 -9.07 -19.99 7.05
C ASP A 56 -9.86 -21.05 6.29
N LYS A 57 -9.51 -21.29 5.02
CA LYS A 57 -10.06 -22.41 4.24
C LYS A 57 -9.65 -23.77 4.83
N GLU A 58 -8.39 -23.91 5.25
CA GLU A 58 -7.90 -25.15 5.86
C GLU A 58 -8.55 -25.42 7.21
N LEU A 59 -8.75 -24.38 8.04
CA LEU A 59 -9.46 -24.47 9.32
C LEU A 59 -10.93 -24.88 9.11
N TYR A 60 -11.61 -24.24 8.16
CA TYR A 60 -13.01 -24.56 7.84
C TYR A 60 -13.20 -26.01 7.39
N GLN A 61 -12.23 -26.59 6.69
CA GLN A 61 -12.28 -28.00 6.25
C GLN A 61 -12.01 -29.00 7.38
N LEU A 62 -11.24 -28.62 8.40
CA LEU A 62 -10.84 -29.52 9.49
C LEU A 62 -11.84 -29.57 10.63
N GLU A 63 -12.66 -28.54 10.78
CA GLU A 63 -13.66 -28.42 11.83
C GLU A 63 -15.00 -28.16 11.10
N GLU A 64 -15.77 -29.23 10.85
CA GLU A 64 -17.11 -29.12 10.25
C GLU A 64 -17.96 -28.17 11.11
N GLY A 65 -18.27 -27.00 10.56
CA GLY A 65 -18.94 -25.95 11.31
C GLY A 65 -18.02 -25.02 12.10
N TYR A 66 -16.75 -24.87 11.72
CA TYR A 66 -15.89 -23.77 12.18
C TYR A 66 -16.53 -22.44 11.81
N GLN A 67 -17.39 -21.95 12.70
CA GLN A 67 -17.60 -20.53 12.86
C GLN A 67 -16.36 -20.04 13.56
N GLU A 68 -15.61 -19.18 12.88
CA GLU A 68 -14.42 -18.58 13.45
C GLU A 68 -14.82 -17.89 14.76
N GLU A 69 -14.63 -18.55 15.91
CA GLU A 69 -14.44 -17.86 17.16
C GLU A 69 -13.11 -17.13 17.00
N ILE A 70 -13.19 -15.94 16.42
CA ILE A 70 -12.06 -15.02 16.33
C ILE A 70 -11.63 -14.84 17.78
N SER A 71 -10.49 -15.44 18.13
CA SER A 71 -9.93 -15.31 19.47
C SER A 71 -9.84 -13.82 19.80
N GLU A 72 -10.07 -13.46 21.07
CA GLU A 72 -10.00 -12.07 21.50
C GLU A 72 -8.67 -11.42 21.09
N SER A 73 -7.58 -12.20 21.09
CA SER A 73 -6.27 -11.77 20.58
C SER A 73 -6.26 -11.43 19.09
N CYS A 74 -6.91 -12.21 18.23
CA CYS A 74 -7.03 -11.90 16.80
C CYS A 74 -7.86 -10.64 16.59
N ARG A 75 -8.97 -10.51 17.32
CA ARG A 75 -9.87 -9.36 17.27
C ARG A 75 -9.14 -8.06 17.62
N GLY A 76 -8.37 -8.07 18.72
CA GLY A 76 -7.56 -6.93 19.14
C GLY A 76 -6.55 -6.51 18.08
N ILE A 77 -5.74 -7.46 17.57
CA ILE A 77 -4.72 -7.16 16.55
C ILE A 77 -5.37 -6.61 15.27
N LEU A 78 -6.50 -7.18 14.84
CA LEU A 78 -7.22 -6.70 13.66
C LEU A 78 -7.73 -5.27 13.83
N SER A 79 -8.29 -4.94 14.99
CA SER A 79 -8.73 -3.56 15.28
C SER A 79 -7.58 -2.57 15.14
N THR A 80 -6.42 -2.90 15.73
CA THR A 80 -5.23 -2.05 15.65
C THR A 80 -4.71 -1.91 14.21
N ILE A 81 -4.71 -2.99 13.42
CA ILE A 81 -4.33 -2.94 12.01
C ILE A 81 -5.27 -2.01 11.22
N ILE A 82 -6.58 -2.13 11.44
CA ILE A 82 -7.60 -1.32 10.74
C ILE A 82 -7.41 0.17 11.05
N GLU A 83 -7.21 0.52 12.31
CA GLU A 83 -6.96 1.90 12.73
C GLU A 83 -5.69 2.46 12.08
N ALA A 84 -4.57 1.72 12.17
CA ALA A 84 -3.30 2.13 11.61
C ALA A 84 -3.34 2.23 10.07
N ASP A 85 -4.04 1.34 9.38
CA ASP A 85 -4.25 1.40 7.93
C ASP A 85 -5.06 2.63 7.52
N SER A 86 -6.07 3.00 8.32
CA SER A 86 -6.86 4.19 8.08
C SER A 86 -5.98 5.45 8.15
N GLU A 87 -5.13 5.54 9.17
CA GLU A 87 -4.15 6.62 9.32
C GLU A 87 -3.16 6.67 8.14
N ASN A 88 -2.59 5.52 7.77
CA ASN A 88 -1.66 5.41 6.65
C ASN A 88 -2.31 5.83 5.33
N ARG A 89 -3.57 5.45 5.09
CA ARG A 89 -4.32 5.85 3.89
C ARG A 89 -4.53 7.37 3.81
N ILE A 90 -4.85 8.00 4.95
CA ILE A 90 -4.99 9.47 5.01
C ILE A 90 -3.65 10.13 4.68
N MET A 91 -2.56 9.64 5.25
CA MET A 91 -1.22 10.17 5.00
C MET A 91 -0.77 9.99 3.55
N ALA A 92 -0.96 8.79 2.97
CA ALA A 92 -0.65 8.52 1.58
C ALA A 92 -1.41 9.44 0.61
N THR A 93 -2.70 9.70 0.89
CA THR A 93 -3.51 10.64 0.11
C THR A 93 -2.91 12.05 0.13
N LYS A 94 -2.54 12.56 1.31
CA LYS A 94 -1.92 13.88 1.47
C LYS A 94 -0.61 14.02 0.70
N ILE A 95 0.25 13.00 0.79
CA ILE A 95 1.53 12.98 0.05
C ILE A 95 1.26 13.00 -1.45
N PHE A 96 0.30 12.20 -1.93
CA PHE A 96 -0.05 12.15 -3.34
C PHE A 96 -0.61 13.48 -3.87
N GLU A 97 -1.44 14.17 -3.09
CA GLU A 97 -1.92 15.53 -3.42
C GLU A 97 -0.78 16.53 -3.52
N ALA A 98 0.17 16.51 -2.57
CA ALA A 98 1.35 17.37 -2.60
C ALA A 98 2.23 17.11 -3.84
N ILE A 99 2.42 15.84 -4.21
CA ILE A 99 3.15 15.45 -5.43
C ILE A 99 2.43 15.99 -6.69
N LYS A 100 1.10 15.83 -6.77
CA LYS A 100 0.30 16.37 -7.89
C LYS A 100 0.47 17.88 -8.04
N GLU A 101 0.42 18.62 -6.93
CA GLU A 101 0.60 20.07 -6.94
C GLU A 101 1.99 20.46 -7.47
N LYS A 102 3.05 19.80 -6.99
CA LYS A 102 4.43 20.00 -7.45
C LYS A 102 4.57 19.74 -8.95
N ILE A 103 3.99 18.64 -9.47
CA ILE A 103 3.96 18.34 -10.91
C ILE A 103 3.24 19.44 -11.70
N GLY A 104 2.13 19.96 -11.16
CA GLY A 104 1.39 21.09 -11.73
C GLY A 104 2.27 22.33 -11.90
N LYS A 105 3.02 22.70 -10.85
CA LYS A 105 3.96 23.83 -10.87
C LYS A 105 5.07 23.64 -11.91
N VAL A 106 5.65 22.44 -12.02
CA VAL A 106 6.67 22.13 -13.05
C VAL A 106 6.11 22.33 -14.47
N ARG A 107 4.87 21.89 -14.73
CA ARG A 107 4.22 22.09 -16.03
C ARG A 107 3.99 23.57 -16.34
N GLN A 108 3.59 24.36 -15.35
CA GLN A 108 3.45 25.82 -15.50
C GLN A 108 4.80 26.48 -15.80
N GLY A 109 5.86 26.11 -15.08
CA GLY A 109 7.22 26.59 -15.35
C GLY A 109 7.69 26.29 -16.76
N LYS A 110 7.42 25.07 -17.28
CA LYS A 110 7.71 24.71 -18.68
C LYS A 110 6.93 25.57 -19.68
N LYS A 111 5.64 25.85 -19.42
CA LYS A 111 4.83 26.74 -20.29
C LYS A 111 5.40 28.15 -20.32
N VAL A 112 5.73 28.70 -19.16
CA VAL A 112 6.35 30.04 -19.04
C VAL A 112 7.68 30.06 -19.77
N HIS A 113 8.58 29.10 -19.50
CA HIS A 113 9.85 28.99 -20.21
C HIS A 113 9.68 28.96 -21.73
N ASN A 114 8.74 28.16 -22.25
CA ASN A 114 8.48 28.08 -23.69
C ASN A 114 7.91 29.38 -24.28
N ALA A 115 7.09 30.11 -23.53
CA ALA A 115 6.54 31.40 -23.96
C ALA A 115 7.62 32.49 -24.09
N TYR A 116 8.64 32.45 -23.23
CA TYR A 116 9.74 33.42 -23.22
C TYR A 116 10.98 32.95 -23.99
N ASN A 117 11.02 31.69 -24.43
CA ASN A 117 12.09 31.12 -25.24
C ASN A 117 11.56 30.41 -26.52
N PRO A 118 10.86 31.13 -27.42
CA PRO A 118 10.19 30.54 -28.59
C PRO A 118 11.15 30.02 -29.69
N SER A 119 12.47 30.16 -29.55
CA SER A 119 13.44 29.98 -30.64
C SER A 119 13.97 28.56 -30.90
N LEU A 120 13.46 27.52 -30.23
CA LEU A 120 13.91 26.13 -30.49
C LEU A 120 12.95 25.29 -31.36
N PHE A 121 11.79 25.83 -31.77
CA PHE A 121 10.80 25.11 -32.60
C PHE A 121 10.60 25.69 -34.00
N ASN A 122 11.43 26.66 -34.44
CA ASN A 122 11.24 27.36 -35.70
C ASN A 122 12.07 26.81 -36.87
N THR A 123 12.26 25.48 -36.94
CA THR A 123 12.89 24.82 -38.11
C THR A 123 11.89 24.15 -39.05
N ALA A 124 10.58 24.17 -38.78
CA ALA A 124 9.59 23.44 -39.59
C ALA A 124 8.81 24.28 -40.62
N PHE A 125 8.96 25.62 -40.69
CA PHE A 125 8.12 26.45 -41.57
C PHE A 125 8.85 27.32 -42.60
N PHE A 126 10.18 27.20 -42.74
CA PHE A 126 10.91 27.89 -43.80
C PHE A 126 11.78 26.90 -44.60
N ASN A 127 11.15 26.12 -45.47
CA ASN A 127 11.83 25.57 -46.65
C ASN A 127 10.83 25.09 -47.71
N LYS A 128 10.33 26.01 -48.54
CA LYS A 128 10.76 26.14 -49.94
C LYS A 128 9.88 27.20 -50.63
N ALA A 129 10.51 28.33 -50.92
CA ALA A 129 10.20 29.06 -52.13
C ALA A 129 10.83 28.30 -53.31
N ARG A 130 10.03 27.84 -54.25
CA ARG A 130 10.29 27.98 -55.69
C ARG A 130 9.02 27.69 -56.49
#